data_AF-A0A1I2G160-F1
#
_entry.id   AF-A0A1I2G160-F1
#
_cell.length_a   1.000
_cell.length_b   1.000
_cell.length_c   1.000
_cell.angle_alpha   90.00
_cell.angle_beta   90.00
_cell.angle_gamma   90.00
#
_symmetry.space_group_name_H-M   'P 1'
#
loop_
_entity.id
_entity.type
_entity.pdbx_description
1 polymer ?
#
loop_
_entity_poly.entity_id
_entity_poly.type
_entity_poly.pdbx_seq_one_letter_code
_entity_poly.pdbx_strand_id
1 'polypeptide(L)'
;MERRYLADYDALGLPPDEALRRVIARADADPRFSDDLERLMFELAPMPADQLDCHAPKFFVVAMDGGGSAYGRYVDAALLRTIGMPWVLWDHEEDALVYLADDTAAFLSGLLDLRCHDKPDDPSARRVRAVLTELGLQLAAPGSMMPGFLAGKPAAWLPAGPLSH
;
A
#
# COMPACT_ATOMS: atom_id res chain seq x y z
N MET A 1 -8.86 -8.59 -20.71
CA MET A 1 -7.74 -7.62 -20.57
C MET A 1 -6.76 -8.26 -19.62
N GLU A 2 -5.52 -8.46 -20.03
CA GLU A 2 -4.48 -9.07 -19.18
C GLU A 2 -4.13 -8.05 -18.08
N ARG A 3 -4.21 -8.43 -16.79
CA ARG A 3 -3.75 -7.58 -15.68
C ARG A 3 -2.21 -7.52 -15.75
N ARG A 4 -1.63 -6.32 -15.76
CA ARG A 4 -0.17 -6.10 -15.94
C ARG A 4 0.38 -5.13 -14.90
N TYR A 5 -0.01 -5.31 -13.65
CA TYR A 5 0.33 -4.42 -12.55
C TYR A 5 1.85 -4.27 -12.38
N LEU A 6 2.64 -5.33 -12.58
CA LEU A 6 4.09 -5.23 -12.43
C LEU A 6 4.72 -4.33 -13.49
N ALA A 7 4.22 -4.39 -14.74
CA ALA A 7 4.73 -3.54 -15.81
C ALA A 7 4.42 -2.07 -15.53
N ASP A 8 3.22 -1.78 -15.02
CA ASP A 8 2.81 -0.43 -14.67
C ASP A 8 3.63 0.09 -13.48
N TYR A 9 3.86 -0.74 -12.45
CA TYR A 9 4.71 -0.41 -11.31
C TYR A 9 6.16 -0.12 -11.73
N ASP A 10 6.71 -0.94 -12.63
CA ASP A 10 8.08 -0.76 -13.15
C ASP A 10 8.22 0.53 -13.96
N ALA A 11 7.17 0.94 -14.68
CA ALA A 11 7.12 2.17 -15.45
C ALA A 11 7.14 3.44 -14.57
N LEU A 12 6.81 3.33 -13.28
CA LEU A 12 6.90 4.45 -12.33
C LEU A 12 8.35 4.86 -12.03
N GLY A 13 9.33 4.01 -12.35
CA GLY A 13 10.75 4.33 -12.16
C GLY A 13 11.19 4.48 -10.70
N LEU A 14 10.47 3.83 -9.78
CA LEU A 14 10.76 3.87 -8.34
C LEU A 14 12.07 3.13 -8.00
N PRO A 15 12.75 3.53 -6.90
CA PRO A 15 13.78 2.69 -6.31
C PRO A 15 13.27 1.26 -6.05
N PRO A 16 14.14 0.25 -6.19
CA PRO A 16 13.71 -1.14 -6.12
C PRO A 16 13.16 -1.53 -4.74
N ASP A 17 11.95 -2.09 -4.72
CA ASP A 17 11.38 -2.80 -3.57
C ASP A 17 11.06 -4.24 -4.00
N GLU A 18 12.01 -5.15 -3.82
CA GLU A 18 11.89 -6.55 -4.24
C GLU A 18 10.78 -7.31 -3.53
N ALA A 19 10.36 -6.88 -2.33
CA ALA A 19 9.23 -7.50 -1.64
C ALA A 19 7.92 -7.11 -2.35
N LEU A 20 7.71 -5.82 -2.61
CA LEU A 20 6.53 -5.34 -3.30
C LEU A 20 6.44 -5.87 -4.73
N ARG A 21 7.55 -5.86 -5.48
CA ARG A 21 7.61 -6.44 -6.84
C ARG A 21 7.16 -7.89 -6.86
N ARG A 22 7.60 -8.72 -5.90
CA ARG A 22 7.17 -10.13 -5.80
C ARG A 22 5.67 -10.27 -5.49
N VAL A 23 5.11 -9.40 -4.66
CA VAL A 23 3.68 -9.36 -4.37
C VAL A 23 2.87 -9.00 -5.62
N ILE A 24 3.27 -7.95 -6.33
CA ILE A 24 2.59 -7.51 -7.55
C ILE A 24 2.71 -8.57 -8.65
N ALA A 25 3.91 -9.15 -8.85
CA ALA A 25 4.11 -10.24 -9.80
C ALA A 25 3.24 -11.46 -9.48
N ARG A 26 3.03 -11.76 -8.19
CA ARG A 26 2.12 -12.83 -7.77
C ARG A 26 0.66 -12.50 -8.11
N ALA A 27 0.23 -11.24 -7.97
CA ALA A 27 -1.12 -10.83 -8.32
C ALA A 27 -1.38 -10.86 -9.83
N ASP A 28 -0.38 -10.53 -10.65
CA ASP A 28 -0.45 -10.70 -12.12
C ASP A 28 -0.64 -12.19 -12.51
N ALA A 29 0.07 -13.10 -11.83
CA ALA A 29 0.05 -14.52 -12.15
C ALA A 29 -1.12 -15.30 -11.53
N ASP A 30 -1.71 -14.80 -10.43
CA ASP A 30 -2.77 -15.46 -9.67
C ASP A 30 -3.96 -14.50 -9.47
N PRO A 31 -4.97 -14.56 -10.36
CA PRO A 31 -6.16 -13.70 -10.26
C PRO A 31 -6.88 -13.82 -8.92
N ARG A 32 -6.87 -15.01 -8.30
CA ARG A 32 -7.52 -15.20 -6.99
C ARG A 32 -6.80 -14.43 -5.90
N PHE A 33 -5.47 -14.39 -5.94
CA PHE A 33 -4.69 -13.59 -4.99
C PHE A 33 -4.97 -12.09 -5.18
N SER A 34 -5.05 -11.62 -6.43
CA SER A 34 -5.47 -10.26 -6.75
C SER A 34 -6.87 -9.93 -6.22
N ASP A 35 -7.84 -10.80 -6.44
CA ASP A 35 -9.22 -10.59 -5.97
C ASP A 35 -9.30 -10.65 -4.43
N ASP A 36 -8.46 -11.47 -3.78
CA ASP A 36 -8.36 -11.51 -2.33
C ASP A 36 -7.75 -10.23 -1.76
N LEU A 37 -6.78 -9.60 -2.45
CA LEU A 37 -6.25 -8.29 -2.08
C LEU A 37 -7.32 -7.18 -2.21
N GLU A 38 -8.06 -7.17 -3.32
CA GLU A 38 -9.15 -6.21 -3.55
C GLU A 38 -10.22 -6.30 -2.45
N ARG A 39 -10.60 -7.51 -2.04
CA ARG A 39 -11.53 -7.73 -0.91
C ARG A 39 -11.03 -7.18 0.42
N LEU A 40 -9.72 -7.07 0.59
CA LEU A 40 -9.07 -6.47 1.75
C LEU A 40 -8.88 -4.96 1.58
N MET A 41 -9.55 -4.36 0.59
CA MET A 41 -9.44 -2.96 0.22
C MET A 41 -8.01 -2.61 -0.19
N PHE A 42 -7.39 -3.45 -1.01
CA PHE A 42 -6.07 -3.22 -1.60
C PHE A 42 -6.13 -3.60 -3.08
N GLU A 43 -6.81 -2.76 -3.86
CA GLU A 43 -6.95 -2.90 -5.30
C GLU A 43 -5.69 -2.39 -5.99
N LEU A 44 -4.87 -3.28 -6.57
CA LEU A 44 -3.65 -2.88 -7.26
C LEU A 44 -3.97 -1.93 -8.42
N ALA A 45 -3.38 -0.74 -8.39
CA ALA A 45 -3.55 0.28 -9.41
C ALA A 45 -2.29 1.16 -9.48
N PRO A 46 -1.13 0.62 -9.92
CA PRO A 46 0.10 1.38 -9.95
C PRO A 46 0.00 2.56 -10.93
N MET A 47 0.13 3.79 -10.42
CA MET A 47 0.06 5.00 -11.23
C MET A 47 0.73 6.20 -10.53
N PRO A 48 1.11 7.24 -11.27
CA PRO A 48 1.46 8.53 -10.67
C PRO A 48 0.23 9.16 -9.99
N ALA A 49 0.45 9.91 -8.91
CA ALA A 49 -0.63 10.49 -8.11
C ALA A 49 -1.51 11.52 -8.85
N ASP A 50 -0.98 12.17 -9.87
CA ASP A 50 -1.73 13.15 -10.68
C ASP A 50 -2.89 12.53 -11.47
N GLN A 51 -2.90 11.20 -11.65
CA GLN A 51 -4.02 10.48 -12.26
C GLN A 51 -5.22 10.32 -11.31
N LEU A 52 -5.06 10.64 -10.02
CA LEU A 52 -6.12 10.63 -8.99
C LEU A 52 -6.49 12.04 -8.49
N ASP A 53 -6.15 13.09 -9.24
CA ASP A 53 -6.28 14.49 -8.80
C ASP A 53 -5.50 14.82 -7.50
N CYS A 54 -4.53 13.97 -7.12
CA CYS A 54 -3.64 14.19 -5.99
C CYS A 54 -2.34 14.88 -6.45
N HIS A 55 -2.17 16.18 -6.17
CA HIS A 55 -0.97 16.94 -6.56
C HIS A 55 0.20 16.77 -5.59
N ALA A 56 0.50 15.54 -5.18
CA ALA A 56 1.70 15.18 -4.42
C ALA A 56 2.75 14.52 -5.33
N PRO A 57 3.68 15.27 -5.94
CA PRO A 57 4.60 14.74 -6.97
C PRO A 57 5.62 13.71 -6.47
N LYS A 58 5.72 13.54 -5.15
CA LYS A 58 6.58 12.54 -4.50
C LYS A 58 5.82 11.29 -4.08
N PHE A 59 4.50 11.28 -4.26
CA PHE A 59 3.63 10.16 -3.95
C PHE A 59 3.33 9.36 -5.23
N PHE A 60 3.49 8.05 -5.15
CA PHE A 60 3.23 7.12 -6.25
C PHE A 60 2.27 6.05 -5.77
N VAL A 61 1.13 5.95 -6.43
CA VAL A 61 0.06 5.04 -6.08
C VAL A 61 0.49 3.62 -6.41
N VAL A 62 0.20 2.70 -5.49
CA VAL A 62 0.38 1.26 -5.68
C VAL A 62 -0.97 0.56 -5.68
N ALA A 63 -1.87 0.96 -4.78
CA ALA A 63 -3.19 0.38 -4.67
C ALA A 63 -4.21 1.41 -4.19
N MET A 64 -5.48 1.20 -4.53
CA MET A 64 -6.61 1.95 -4.01
C MET A 64 -7.38 1.13 -2.98
N ASP A 65 -8.13 1.79 -2.11
CA ASP A 65 -8.98 1.12 -1.14
C ASP A 65 -10.42 0.87 -1.64
N GLY A 66 -10.76 1.32 -2.85
CA GLY A 66 -12.11 1.24 -3.42
C GLY A 66 -13.10 2.30 -2.88
N GLY A 67 -12.69 3.08 -1.87
CA GLY A 67 -13.40 4.23 -1.33
C GLY A 67 -12.92 5.58 -1.88
N GLY A 68 -11.93 5.57 -2.79
CA GLY A 68 -11.34 6.76 -3.41
C GLY A 68 -9.97 7.12 -2.83
N SER A 69 -9.58 6.55 -1.69
CA SER A 69 -8.28 6.77 -1.07
C SER A 69 -7.23 5.81 -1.64
N ALA A 70 -5.94 6.18 -1.52
CA ALA A 70 -4.85 5.48 -2.19
C ALA A 70 -3.67 5.16 -1.27
N TYR A 71 -3.17 3.93 -1.34
CA TYR A 71 -1.91 3.51 -0.75
C TYR A 71 -0.79 3.65 -1.75
N GLY A 72 0.34 4.14 -1.29
CA GLY A 72 1.47 4.30 -2.18
C GLY A 72 2.79 4.55 -1.48
N ARG A 73 3.80 4.80 -2.32
CA ARG A 73 5.17 5.01 -1.91
C ARG A 73 5.52 6.48 -2.00
N TYR A 74 6.14 6.99 -0.94
CA TYR A 74 6.61 8.37 -0.90
C TYR A 74 8.12 8.41 -1.14
N VAL A 75 8.54 9.12 -2.19
CA VAL A 75 9.93 9.20 -2.65
C VAL A 75 10.45 10.61 -2.43
N ASP A 76 11.28 10.77 -1.40
CA ASP A 76 12.02 11.99 -1.13
C ASP A 76 13.50 11.69 -0.95
N ALA A 77 14.37 12.46 -1.60
CA ALA A 77 15.81 12.24 -1.59
C ALA A 77 16.43 12.28 -0.18
N ALA A 78 15.85 13.06 0.75
CA ALA A 78 16.29 13.11 2.13
C ALA A 78 15.83 11.87 2.92
N LEU A 79 14.63 11.35 2.63
CA LEU A 79 14.08 10.15 3.28
C LEU A 79 14.76 8.86 2.81
N LEU A 80 15.14 8.77 1.54
CA LEU A 80 15.81 7.58 0.99
C LEU A 80 17.09 7.21 1.75
N ARG A 81 17.72 8.16 2.44
CA ARG A 81 18.95 7.94 3.22
C ARG A 81 18.70 7.54 4.68
N THR A 82 17.48 7.70 5.18
CA THR A 82 17.15 7.54 6.60
C THR A 82 16.11 6.44 6.83
N ILE A 83 14.98 6.54 6.13
CA ILE A 83 13.81 5.64 6.27
C ILE A 83 13.64 4.78 5.00
N GLY A 84 14.18 5.23 3.87
CA GLY A 84 13.97 4.61 2.57
C GLY A 84 12.76 5.23 1.87
N MET A 85 11.85 4.38 1.41
CA MET A 85 10.67 4.78 0.64
C MET A 85 9.41 4.38 1.42
N PRO A 86 8.94 5.15 2.41
CA PRO A 86 7.85 4.72 3.29
C PRO A 86 6.53 4.55 2.55
N TRP A 87 5.64 3.76 3.15
CA TRP A 87 4.23 3.65 2.78
C TRP A 87 3.43 4.78 3.39
N VAL A 88 2.59 5.38 2.55
CA VAL A 88 1.68 6.45 2.93
C VAL A 88 0.29 6.18 2.37
N LEU A 89 -0.72 6.72 3.04
CA LEU A 89 -2.09 6.80 2.56
C LEU A 89 -2.37 8.23 2.14
N TRP A 90 -2.89 8.43 0.94
CA TRP A 90 -3.63 9.63 0.59
C TRP A 90 -5.09 9.38 0.93
N ASP A 91 -5.61 10.18 1.85
CA ASP A 91 -7.01 10.21 2.22
C ASP A 91 -7.72 11.24 1.33
N HIS A 92 -8.67 10.80 0.51
CA HIS A 92 -9.38 11.68 -0.41
C HIS A 92 -10.36 12.62 0.31
N GLU A 93 -10.86 12.26 1.49
CA GLU A 93 -11.86 13.07 2.22
C GLU A 93 -11.20 14.29 2.85
N GLU A 94 -10.05 14.06 3.50
CA GLU A 94 -9.24 15.11 4.13
C GLU A 94 -8.23 15.73 3.16
N ASP A 95 -8.11 15.13 1.96
CA ASP A 95 -7.16 15.50 0.91
C ASP A 95 -5.72 15.64 1.41
N ALA A 96 -5.29 14.65 2.20
CA ALA A 96 -4.04 14.70 2.95
C ALA A 96 -3.28 13.38 2.88
N LEU A 97 -1.96 13.47 3.00
CA LEU A 97 -1.10 12.29 3.15
C LEU A 97 -0.84 11.99 4.62
N VAL A 98 -0.92 10.71 4.99
CA VAL A 98 -0.52 10.21 6.30
C VAL A 98 0.47 9.06 6.17
N TYR A 99 1.45 9.00 7.07
CA TYR A 99 2.42 7.91 7.13
C TYR A 99 1.78 6.64 7.70
N LEU A 100 2.06 5.48 7.08
CA LEU A 100 1.59 4.18 7.54
C LEU A 100 2.72 3.29 8.07
N ALA A 101 3.78 3.09 7.28
CA ALA A 101 4.84 2.15 7.60
C ALA A 101 6.14 2.45 6.84
N ASP A 102 7.27 1.96 7.35
CA ASP A 102 8.58 2.15 6.72
C ASP A 102 8.79 1.24 5.50
N ASP A 103 8.24 0.02 5.55
CA ASP A 103 8.44 -1.01 4.54
C ASP A 103 7.18 -1.82 4.21
N THR A 104 7.28 -2.62 3.15
CA THR A 104 6.18 -3.46 2.61
C THR A 104 5.70 -4.53 3.58
N ALA A 105 6.57 -5.14 4.37
CA ALA A 105 6.17 -6.17 5.31
C ALA A 105 5.40 -5.56 6.50
N ALA A 106 5.86 -4.41 7.01
CA ALA A 106 5.19 -3.66 8.05
C ALA A 106 3.81 -3.16 7.58
N PHE A 107 3.74 -2.57 6.36
CA PHE A 107 2.48 -2.12 5.78
C PHE A 107 1.47 -3.26 5.62
N LEU A 108 1.85 -4.36 4.96
CA LEU A 108 0.94 -5.48 4.71
C LEU A 108 0.53 -6.20 6.00
N SER A 109 1.41 -6.24 7.00
CA SER A 109 1.05 -6.73 8.34
C SER A 109 -0.06 -5.88 8.97
N GLY A 110 0.05 -4.55 8.88
CA GLY A 110 -0.94 -3.64 9.45
C GLY A 110 -2.27 -3.67 8.74
N LEU A 111 -2.24 -3.73 7.41
CA LEU A 111 -3.43 -3.92 6.60
C LEU A 111 -4.16 -5.22 6.97
N LEU A 112 -3.43 -6.34 7.02
CA LEU A 112 -4.02 -7.64 7.36
C LEU A 112 -4.59 -7.67 8.77
N ASP A 113 -3.89 -7.10 9.75
CA ASP A 113 -4.36 -7.07 11.14
C ASP A 113 -5.64 -6.22 11.26
N LEU A 114 -5.69 -5.05 10.61
CA LEU A 114 -6.89 -4.21 10.59
C LEU A 114 -8.07 -4.95 9.94
N ARG A 115 -7.87 -5.56 8.77
CA ARG A 115 -8.96 -6.26 8.07
C ARG A 115 -9.41 -7.52 8.80
N CYS A 116 -8.51 -8.24 9.47
CA CYS A 116 -8.89 -9.33 10.38
C CYS A 116 -9.69 -8.81 11.58
N HIS A 117 -9.43 -7.60 12.06
CA HIS A 117 -10.22 -7.00 13.14
C HIS A 117 -11.63 -6.62 12.68
N ASP A 118 -11.75 -5.96 11.54
CA ASP A 118 -13.03 -5.51 10.97
C ASP A 118 -13.90 -6.70 10.52
N LYS A 119 -13.27 -7.73 9.95
CA LYS A 119 -13.93 -8.90 9.35
C LYS A 119 -13.20 -10.19 9.75
N PRO A 120 -13.33 -10.66 11.01
CA PRO A 120 -12.57 -11.81 11.54
C PRO A 120 -12.82 -13.12 10.79
N ASP A 121 -13.99 -13.26 10.18
CA ASP A 121 -14.36 -14.47 9.43
C ASP A 121 -14.00 -14.41 7.94
N ASP A 122 -13.46 -13.28 7.43
CA ASP A 122 -13.09 -13.16 6.02
C ASP A 122 -11.90 -14.09 5.71
N PRO A 123 -12.09 -15.14 4.88
CA PRO A 123 -11.03 -16.09 4.62
C PRO A 123 -9.93 -15.51 3.70
N SER A 124 -10.14 -14.33 3.10
CA SER A 124 -9.20 -13.67 2.19
C SER A 124 -7.95 -13.23 2.93
N ALA A 125 -8.08 -12.67 4.14
CA ALA A 125 -6.93 -12.26 4.97
C ALA A 125 -5.99 -13.44 5.30
N ARG A 126 -6.56 -14.61 5.62
CA ARG A 126 -5.77 -15.83 5.88
C ARG A 126 -5.04 -16.31 4.64
N ARG A 127 -5.70 -16.31 3.48
CA ARG A 127 -5.09 -16.72 2.21
C ARG A 127 -3.98 -15.76 1.78
N VAL A 128 -4.23 -14.46 1.84
CA VAL A 128 -3.22 -13.44 1.52
C VAL A 128 -2.02 -13.59 2.44
N ARG A 129 -2.21 -13.72 3.75
CA ARG A 129 -1.12 -13.96 4.70
C ARG A 129 -0.27 -15.18 4.35
N ALA A 130 -0.90 -16.30 3.98
CA ALA A 130 -0.19 -17.50 3.56
C ALA A 130 0.67 -17.23 2.32
N VAL A 131 0.11 -16.61 1.27
CA VAL A 131 0.85 -16.27 0.05
C VAL A 131 2.01 -15.31 0.34
N LEU A 132 1.79 -14.26 1.13
CA LEU A 132 2.86 -13.32 1.51
C LEU A 132 4.00 -14.00 2.28
N THR A 133 3.68 -14.99 3.12
CA THR A 133 4.68 -15.79 3.84
C THR A 133 5.47 -16.68 2.87
N GLU A 134 4.81 -17.30 1.88
CA GLU A 134 5.45 -18.09 0.82
C GLU A 134 6.38 -17.24 -0.05
N LEU A 135 6.03 -15.97 -0.29
CA LEU A 135 6.87 -14.99 -0.99
C LEU A 135 8.08 -14.53 -0.14
N GLY A 136 8.14 -14.92 1.14
CA GLY A 136 9.25 -14.65 2.05
C GLY A 136 9.11 -13.35 2.85
N LEU A 137 7.92 -12.77 2.96
CA LEU A 137 7.70 -11.60 3.81
C LEU A 137 7.59 -12.03 5.28
N GLN A 138 8.34 -11.34 6.14
CA GLN A 138 8.27 -11.53 7.59
C GLN A 138 7.13 -10.69 8.16
N LEU A 139 5.94 -11.30 8.24
CA LEU A 139 4.76 -10.64 8.77
C LEU A 139 4.68 -10.74 10.30
N ALA A 140 4.17 -9.69 10.93
CA ALA A 140 3.87 -9.72 12.36
C ALA A 140 2.78 -10.77 12.67
N ALA A 141 2.79 -11.32 13.88
CA ALA A 141 1.76 -12.28 14.31
C ALA A 141 0.37 -11.61 14.34
N PRO A 142 -0.71 -12.32 13.98
CA PRO A 142 -2.06 -11.77 14.01
C PRO A 142 -2.42 -11.15 15.36
N GLY A 143 -3.01 -9.96 15.34
CA GLY A 143 -3.43 -9.25 16.57
C GLY A 143 -2.28 -8.57 17.33
N SER A 144 -1.11 -8.43 16.71
CA SER A 144 0.03 -7.73 17.31
C SER A 144 -0.06 -6.21 17.14
N MET A 145 -0.94 -5.70 16.28
CA MET A 145 -0.99 -4.28 15.93
C MET A 145 -2.12 -3.48 16.61
N MET A 146 -1.84 -2.18 16.82
CA MET A 146 -2.71 -1.24 17.53
C MET A 146 -3.93 -0.83 16.68
N PRO A 147 -5.09 -0.57 17.30
CA PRO A 147 -6.26 0.02 16.64
C PRO A 147 -5.88 1.31 15.89
N GLY A 148 -6.41 1.50 14.67
CA GLY A 148 -6.25 2.74 13.91
C GLY A 148 -5.05 2.80 12.95
N PHE A 149 -4.54 1.66 12.45
CA PHE A 149 -3.46 1.65 11.44
C PHE A 149 -3.71 2.61 10.27
N LEU A 150 -4.93 2.62 9.70
CA LEU A 150 -5.30 3.50 8.59
C LEU A 150 -5.54 4.96 8.98
N ALA A 151 -5.68 5.27 10.27
CA ALA A 151 -5.62 6.67 10.71
C ALA A 151 -4.21 7.27 10.52
N GLY A 152 -3.21 6.40 10.31
CA GLY A 152 -1.85 6.79 10.03
C GLY A 152 -1.23 7.64 11.13
N LYS A 153 -0.12 8.29 10.79
CA LYS A 153 0.51 9.31 11.64
C LYS A 153 0.85 10.52 10.77
N PRO A 154 0.58 11.75 11.24
CA PRO A 154 1.14 12.92 10.60
C PRO A 154 2.67 12.84 10.67
N ALA A 155 3.34 13.21 9.58
CA ALA A 155 4.79 13.23 9.52
C ALA A 155 5.27 14.59 9.00
N ALA A 156 6.24 15.19 9.68
CA ALA A 156 6.71 16.55 9.36
C ALA A 156 7.36 16.67 7.97
N TRP A 157 7.72 15.54 7.34
CA TRP A 157 8.30 15.47 6.00
C TRP A 157 7.25 15.27 4.89
N LEU A 158 5.99 15.04 5.25
CA LEU A 158 4.86 15.05 4.31
C LEU A 158 4.44 16.50 4.03
N PRO A 159 3.90 16.79 2.84
CA PRO A 159 3.29 18.08 2.56
C PRO A 159 2.14 18.33 3.53
N ALA A 160 1.94 19.60 3.89
CA ALA A 160 0.84 20.03 4.73
C ALA A 160 -0.29 20.63 3.89
N GLY A 161 -1.54 20.36 4.28
CA GLY A 161 -2.74 20.93 3.65
C GLY A 161 -3.27 20.13 2.47
N PRO A 162 -4.34 20.64 1.84
CA PRO A 162 -4.98 19.99 0.70
C PRO A 162 -4.01 19.86 -0.48
N LEU A 163 -4.03 18.68 -1.10
CA LEU A 163 -3.21 18.29 -2.23
C LEU A 163 -3.97 18.41 -3.56
N SER A 164 -5.26 18.70 -3.50
CA SER A 164 -6.13 19.07 -4.62
C SER A 164 -6.08 20.60 -4.81
N HIS A 165 -6.13 21.06 -6.05
CA HIS A 165 -6.19 22.48 -6.40
C HIS A 165 -7.60 23.06 -6.30
#